data_AF-A0A6I1N2B7-F1
#
_entry.id   AF-A0A6I1N2B7-F1
#
_cell.length_a   1.000
_cell.length_b   1.000
_cell.length_c   1.000
_cell.angle_alpha   90.00
_cell.angle_beta   90.00
_cell.angle_gamma   90.00
#
_symmetry.space_group_name_H-M   'P 1'
#
loop_
_entity.id
_entity.type
_entity.pdbx_description
1 polymer ?
#
loop_
_entity_poly.entity_id
_entity_poly.type
_entity_poly.pdbx_seq_one_letter_code
_entity_poly.pdbx_strand_id
1 'polypeptide(L)'
;MTIRHGCFFSYAHGKHAHMKKFKDDLVEAMKCYLEPHFDNEDELFVDSEQLGGGDDLDGKIARALCESVCMIVIYTPKYEAHAYTRREFAAMQLIEAERRQWYDLPSHLIIPVIMTRHPLNLPPQISGPGMYVDFSTYTLASGDLKNNPDYLPEIARIVDRIAAHYHHLKRCTPPGHDCGRFVMPDIPPEWRAIPPPHFPR
;
A
#
# COMPACT_ATOMS: atom_id res chain seq x y z
N MET A 1 -17.99 -5.39 9.74
CA MET A 1 -17.11 -5.20 8.58
C MET A 1 -17.05 -6.47 7.75
N THR A 2 -17.04 -6.35 6.43
CA THR A 2 -16.70 -7.45 5.53
C THR A 2 -15.33 -7.16 4.95
N ILE A 3 -14.37 -8.07 5.12
CA ILE A 3 -13.11 -7.99 4.39
C ILE A 3 -13.44 -8.32 2.94
N ARG A 4 -13.15 -7.39 2.03
CA ARG A 4 -13.39 -7.59 0.58
C ARG A 4 -12.11 -7.71 -0.22
N HIS A 5 -11.04 -7.11 0.29
CA HIS A 5 -9.78 -7.02 -0.41
C HIS A 5 -8.62 -7.53 0.43
N GLY A 6 -7.72 -8.28 -0.21
CA GLY A 6 -6.44 -8.63 0.40
C GLY A 6 -5.60 -7.39 0.65
N CYS A 7 -5.34 -6.62 -0.40
CA CYS A 7 -4.61 -5.36 -0.28
C CYS A 7 -5.20 -4.24 -1.12
N PHE A 8 -5.09 -3.02 -0.58
CA PHE A 8 -5.23 -1.79 -1.35
C PHE A 8 -3.86 -1.36 -1.89
N PHE A 9 -3.73 -1.06 -3.17
CA PHE A 9 -2.53 -0.45 -3.75
C PHE A 9 -2.67 1.06 -3.90
N SER A 10 -1.72 1.78 -3.31
CA SER A 10 -1.51 3.21 -3.54
C SER A 10 -0.18 3.44 -4.24
N TYR A 11 -0.21 4.21 -5.32
CA TYR A 11 0.97 4.57 -6.09
C TYR A 11 0.75 5.90 -6.83
N ALA A 12 1.83 6.61 -7.13
CA ALA A 12 1.73 7.84 -7.92
C ALA A 12 1.44 7.51 -9.38
N HIS A 13 0.30 8.00 -9.90
CA HIS A 13 -0.02 7.89 -11.31
C HIS A 13 1.07 8.52 -12.18
N GLY A 14 1.55 7.81 -13.19
CA GLY A 14 2.55 8.28 -14.14
C GLY A 14 2.36 7.63 -15.50
N LYS A 15 2.86 8.27 -16.56
CA LYS A 15 2.80 7.77 -17.95
C LYS A 15 3.78 6.60 -18.20
N HIS A 16 3.95 5.69 -17.25
CA HIS A 16 5.05 4.73 -17.28
C HIS A 16 4.51 3.30 -17.23
N ALA A 17 4.56 2.64 -18.40
CA ALA A 17 4.26 1.22 -18.56
C ALA A 17 5.03 0.34 -17.56
N HIS A 18 6.20 0.80 -17.11
CA HIS A 18 7.01 0.12 -16.11
C HIS A 18 6.33 0.02 -14.73
N MET A 19 5.64 1.07 -14.25
CA MET A 19 4.93 1.02 -12.97
C MET A 19 3.78 0.02 -13.04
N LYS A 20 2.99 0.11 -14.11
CA LYS A 20 1.87 -0.80 -14.34
C LYS A 20 2.36 -2.26 -14.43
N LYS A 21 3.38 -2.53 -15.23
CA LYS A 21 3.99 -3.86 -15.35
C LYS A 21 4.49 -4.37 -13.99
N PHE A 22 5.25 -3.56 -13.26
CA PHE A 22 5.75 -3.95 -11.94
C PHE A 22 4.62 -4.32 -10.97
N LYS A 23 3.57 -3.48 -10.92
CA LYS A 23 2.38 -3.74 -10.10
C LYS A 23 1.72 -5.06 -10.52
N ASP A 24 1.48 -5.25 -11.81
CA ASP A 24 0.80 -6.44 -12.33
C ASP A 24 1.62 -7.72 -12.05
N ASP A 25 2.94 -7.67 -12.24
CA ASP A 25 3.87 -8.77 -11.94
C ASP A 25 3.90 -9.08 -10.43
N LEU A 26 3.88 -8.04 -9.58
CA LEU A 26 3.90 -8.19 -8.12
C LEU A 26 2.58 -8.79 -7.62
N VAL A 27 1.44 -8.29 -8.12
CA VAL A 27 0.11 -8.83 -7.86
C VAL A 27 0.07 -10.30 -8.22
N GLU A 28 0.48 -10.64 -9.45
CA GLU A 28 0.44 -12.02 -9.92
C GLU A 28 1.33 -12.95 -9.09
N ALA A 29 2.53 -12.49 -8.71
CA ALA A 29 3.40 -13.26 -7.85
C ALA A 29 2.79 -13.51 -6.46
N MET A 30 2.09 -12.54 -5.88
CA MET A 30 1.47 -12.67 -4.56
C MET A 30 0.18 -13.50 -4.57
N LYS A 31 -0.62 -13.46 -5.64
CA LYS A 31 -1.89 -14.19 -5.73
C LYS A 31 -1.73 -15.66 -5.39
N CYS A 32 -0.76 -16.33 -6.01
CA CYS A 32 -0.53 -17.77 -5.81
C CYS A 32 -0.25 -18.14 -4.35
N TYR A 33 0.34 -17.22 -3.58
CA TYR A 33 0.67 -17.46 -2.18
C TYR A 33 -0.44 -17.01 -1.22
N LEU A 34 -1.27 -16.03 -1.59
CA LEU A 34 -2.36 -15.54 -0.73
C LEU A 34 -3.66 -16.34 -0.88
N GLU A 35 -3.92 -16.92 -2.06
CA GLU A 35 -5.12 -17.71 -2.35
C GLU A 35 -5.39 -18.81 -1.30
N PRO A 36 -4.39 -19.57 -0.79
CA PRO A 36 -4.63 -20.57 0.25
C PRO A 36 -5.00 -20.01 1.63
N HIS A 37 -4.75 -18.72 1.88
CA HIS A 37 -5.01 -18.10 3.18
C HIS A 37 -6.39 -17.44 3.26
N PHE A 38 -6.99 -17.10 2.12
CA PHE A 38 -8.23 -16.35 2.03
C PHE A 38 -9.42 -17.28 1.78
N ASP A 39 -10.60 -16.88 2.24
CA ASP A 39 -11.78 -17.73 2.21
C ASP A 39 -12.57 -17.53 0.90
N ASN A 40 -13.14 -16.33 0.72
CA ASN A 40 -14.11 -16.00 -0.34
C ASN A 40 -14.08 -14.52 -0.72
N GLU A 41 -12.96 -13.83 -0.48
CA GLU A 41 -12.81 -12.41 -0.78
C GLU A 41 -12.92 -12.16 -2.29
N ASP A 42 -13.78 -11.21 -2.69
CA ASP A 42 -14.17 -10.97 -4.09
C ASP A 42 -12.98 -10.52 -4.97
N GLU A 43 -12.04 -9.75 -4.42
CA GLU A 43 -10.88 -9.22 -5.14
C GLU A 43 -9.63 -9.21 -4.25
N LEU A 44 -8.62 -10.03 -4.55
CA LEU A 44 -7.36 -10.05 -3.79
C LEU A 44 -6.67 -8.68 -3.70
N PHE A 45 -6.86 -7.85 -4.71
CA PHE A 45 -6.19 -6.57 -4.86
C PHE A 45 -7.11 -5.53 -5.50
N VAL A 46 -7.20 -4.35 -4.87
CA VAL A 46 -7.89 -3.18 -5.41
C VAL A 46 -6.90 -2.03 -5.52
N ASP A 47 -7.03 -1.22 -6.57
CA ASP A 47 -6.24 0.00 -6.73
C ASP A 47 -7.16 1.20 -7.01
N SER A 48 -6.64 2.41 -6.77
CA SER A 48 -7.40 3.64 -6.97
C SER A 48 -7.74 3.92 -8.44
N GLU A 49 -7.05 3.31 -9.41
CA GLU A 49 -7.37 3.45 -10.85
C GLU A 49 -8.62 2.64 -11.22
N GLN A 50 -8.77 1.44 -10.65
CA GLN A 50 -9.89 0.53 -10.89
C GLN A 50 -11.21 1.07 -10.31
N LEU A 51 -11.14 1.89 -9.26
CA LEU A 51 -12.31 2.51 -8.63
C LEU A 51 -12.96 3.63 -9.49
N GLY A 52 -12.29 4.04 -10.58
CA GLY A 52 -12.83 4.84 -11.68
C GLY A 52 -13.08 6.32 -11.37
N GLY A 53 -13.37 7.14 -12.39
CA GLY A 53 -13.78 8.53 -12.21
C GLY A 53 -15.30 8.66 -11.98
N GLY A 54 -15.71 9.55 -11.08
CA GLY A 54 -17.12 9.85 -10.79
C GLY A 54 -17.30 10.69 -9.52
N ASP A 55 -18.54 11.08 -9.23
CA ASP A 55 -18.86 12.04 -8.15
C ASP A 55 -18.54 11.53 -6.73
N ASP A 56 -18.41 10.20 -6.54
CA ASP A 56 -18.13 9.55 -5.25
C ASP A 56 -16.81 8.74 -5.26
N LEU A 57 -15.77 9.26 -5.91
CA LEU A 57 -14.46 8.61 -5.93
C LEU A 57 -13.83 8.51 -4.52
N ASP A 58 -13.93 9.58 -3.75
CA ASP A 58 -13.38 9.63 -2.38
C ASP A 58 -14.05 8.62 -1.46
N GLY A 59 -15.38 8.46 -1.54
CA GLY A 59 -16.12 7.47 -0.75
C GLY A 59 -15.74 6.04 -1.12
N LYS A 60 -15.58 5.75 -2.42
CA LYS A 60 -15.11 4.44 -2.90
C LYS A 60 -13.70 4.11 -2.41
N ILE A 61 -12.77 5.05 -2.48
CA ILE A 61 -11.38 4.84 -2.01
C ILE A 61 -11.32 4.69 -0.51
N ALA A 62 -12.04 5.54 0.25
CA ALA A 62 -12.15 5.40 1.70
C ALA A 62 -12.65 4.01 2.09
N ARG A 63 -13.72 3.57 1.43
CA ARG A 63 -14.31 2.25 1.65
C ARG A 63 -13.34 1.13 1.31
N ALA A 64 -12.71 1.16 0.14
CA ALA A 64 -11.76 0.14 -0.30
C ALA A 64 -10.54 0.03 0.62
N LEU A 65 -10.01 1.16 1.10
CA LEU A 65 -8.95 1.20 2.10
C LEU A 65 -9.38 0.51 3.40
N CYS A 66 -10.57 0.84 3.91
CA CYS A 66 -11.09 0.26 5.14
C CYS A 66 -11.44 -1.23 4.99
N GLU A 67 -11.93 -1.66 3.83
CA GLU A 67 -12.31 -3.06 3.54
C GLU A 67 -11.09 -3.95 3.18
N SER A 68 -9.88 -3.38 3.10
CA SER A 68 -8.63 -4.10 2.78
C SER A 68 -7.91 -4.65 4.02
N VAL A 69 -7.30 -5.84 3.93
CA VAL A 69 -6.49 -6.40 5.04
C VAL A 69 -5.25 -5.55 5.30
N CYS A 70 -4.45 -5.30 4.27
CA CYS A 70 -3.26 -4.46 4.32
C CYS A 70 -3.30 -3.38 3.22
N MET A 71 -2.39 -2.41 3.32
CA MET A 71 -2.28 -1.35 2.32
C MET A 71 -0.84 -1.29 1.80
N ILE A 72 -0.67 -1.49 0.49
CA ILE A 72 0.62 -1.50 -0.18
C ILE A 72 0.88 -0.12 -0.77
N VAL A 73 2.05 0.45 -0.46
CA VAL A 73 2.53 1.71 -1.03
C VAL A 73 3.64 1.39 -2.01
N ILE A 74 3.41 1.57 -3.31
CA ILE A 74 4.50 1.46 -4.30
C ILE A 74 5.23 2.80 -4.36
N TYR A 75 6.36 2.86 -3.65
CA TYR A 75 7.11 4.08 -3.48
C TYR A 75 8.03 4.38 -4.66
N THR A 76 7.89 5.60 -5.15
CA THR A 76 8.87 6.33 -5.95
C THR A 76 8.95 7.76 -5.40
N PRO A 77 9.98 8.56 -5.72
CA PRO A 77 10.03 9.98 -5.34
C PRO A 77 8.77 10.79 -5.70
N LYS A 78 8.04 10.38 -6.75
CA LYS A 78 6.79 11.03 -7.13
C LYS A 78 5.66 10.83 -6.12
N TYR A 79 5.69 9.72 -5.37
CA TYR A 79 4.68 9.39 -4.36
C TYR A 79 4.61 10.43 -3.25
N GLU A 80 5.75 10.84 -2.70
CA GLU A 80 5.80 11.84 -1.63
C GLU A 80 5.47 13.26 -2.12
N ALA A 81 5.72 13.56 -3.39
CA ALA A 81 5.41 14.85 -4.00
C ALA A 81 3.93 15.04 -4.36
N HIS A 82 3.19 13.96 -4.63
CA HIS A 82 1.81 14.05 -5.10
C HIS A 82 0.80 14.16 -3.95
N ALA A 83 -0.05 15.19 -3.98
CA ALA A 83 -1.00 15.49 -2.90
C ALA A 83 -1.97 14.34 -2.62
N TYR A 84 -2.46 13.68 -3.67
CA TYR A 84 -3.44 12.59 -3.54
C TYR A 84 -2.86 11.34 -2.86
N THR A 85 -1.65 10.93 -3.25
CA THR A 85 -0.98 9.76 -2.65
C THR A 85 -0.62 10.03 -1.18
N ARG A 86 -0.27 11.27 -0.84
CA ARG A 86 -0.10 11.64 0.57
C ARG A 86 -1.42 11.58 1.35
N ARG A 87 -2.54 11.95 0.75
CA ARG A 87 -3.87 11.84 1.35
C ARG A 87 -4.26 10.37 1.57
N GLU A 88 -4.04 9.51 0.58
CA GLU A 88 -4.22 8.06 0.71
C GLU A 88 -3.34 7.50 1.83
N PHE A 89 -2.06 7.86 1.89
CA PHE A 89 -1.16 7.43 2.95
C PHE A 89 -1.65 7.87 4.35
N ALA A 90 -2.12 9.12 4.48
CA ALA A 90 -2.69 9.59 5.74
C ALA A 90 -3.95 8.79 6.12
N ALA A 91 -4.81 8.46 5.16
CA ALA A 91 -5.96 7.60 5.39
C ALA A 91 -5.54 6.21 5.89
N MET A 92 -4.50 5.64 5.29
CA MET A 92 -3.94 4.36 5.74
C MET A 92 -3.42 4.42 7.17
N GLN A 93 -2.76 5.52 7.55
CA GLN A 93 -2.25 5.71 8.92
C GLN A 93 -3.39 5.78 9.94
N LEU A 94 -4.52 6.42 9.58
CA LEU A 94 -5.71 6.46 10.43
C LEU A 94 -6.31 5.07 10.62
N ILE A 95 -6.43 4.28 9.55
CA ILE A 95 -6.92 2.89 9.60
C ILE A 95 -5.98 2.02 10.45
N GLU A 96 -4.67 2.15 10.27
CA GLU A 96 -3.70 1.41 11.09
C GLU A 96 -3.81 1.79 12.57
N ALA A 97 -3.95 3.09 12.86
CA ALA A 97 -4.11 3.57 14.23
C ALA A 97 -5.41 3.07 14.88
N GLU A 98 -6.51 3.01 14.12
CA GLU A 98 -7.77 2.44 14.57
C GLU A 98 -7.62 0.95 14.87
N ARG A 99 -7.07 0.18 13.92
CA ARG A 99 -6.92 -1.29 14.05
C ARG A 99 -5.98 -1.70 15.18
N ARG A 100 -4.98 -0.88 15.50
CA ARG A 100 -4.12 -1.06 16.68
C ARG A 100 -4.91 -1.03 17.99
N GLN A 101 -6.12 -0.46 18.02
CA GLN A 101 -6.99 -0.49 19.20
C GLN A 101 -7.76 -1.81 19.32
N TRP A 102 -7.85 -2.60 18.25
CA TRP A 102 -8.62 -3.85 18.22
C TRP A 102 -7.76 -5.06 18.61
N TYR A 103 -6.48 -5.04 18.25
CA TYR A 103 -5.51 -6.09 18.56
C TYR A 103 -4.08 -5.54 18.52
N ASP A 104 -3.16 -6.24 19.17
CA ASP A 104 -1.74 -5.95 19.03
C ASP A 104 -1.27 -6.32 17.62
N LEU A 105 -0.82 -5.33 16.87
CA LEU A 105 -0.47 -5.52 15.47
C LEU A 105 0.83 -6.34 15.37
N PRO A 106 0.83 -7.52 14.70
CA PRO A 106 2.04 -8.33 14.57
C PRO A 106 3.13 -7.61 13.74
N SER A 107 2.73 -6.65 12.92
CA SER A 107 3.58 -5.71 12.17
C SER A 107 2.72 -4.53 11.70
N HIS A 108 3.30 -3.53 11.03
CA HIS A 108 2.49 -2.46 10.42
C HIS A 108 1.45 -3.03 9.43
N LEU A 109 0.36 -2.31 9.14
CA LEU A 109 -0.60 -2.65 8.08
C LEU A 109 -0.20 -2.03 6.74
N ILE A 110 0.58 -0.94 6.79
CA ILE A 110 1.11 -0.25 5.62
C ILE A 110 2.43 -0.88 5.18
N ILE A 111 2.48 -1.47 4.00
CA ILE A 111 3.65 -2.17 3.43
C ILE A 111 4.25 -1.32 2.30
N PRO A 112 5.33 -0.54 2.55
CA PRO A 112 6.02 0.15 1.48
C PRO A 112 6.86 -0.81 0.64
N VAL A 113 6.64 -0.74 -0.67
CA VAL A 113 7.40 -1.45 -1.71
C VAL A 113 8.24 -0.41 -2.43
N ILE A 114 9.55 -0.44 -2.21
CA ILE A 114 10.46 0.58 -2.76
C ILE A 114 10.81 0.19 -4.19
N MET A 115 10.20 0.87 -5.17
CA MET A 115 10.47 0.65 -6.58
C MET A 115 11.64 1.51 -7.08
N THR A 116 11.80 2.71 -6.53
CA THR A 116 12.93 3.60 -6.86
C THR A 116 13.32 4.36 -5.61
N ARG A 117 14.59 4.25 -5.21
CA ARG A 117 15.11 4.99 -4.06
C ARG A 117 15.24 6.48 -4.39
N HIS A 118 14.89 7.33 -3.43
CA HIS A 118 15.14 8.76 -3.53
C HIS A 118 16.65 9.05 -3.36
N PRO A 119 17.24 10.00 -4.12
CA PRO A 119 18.68 10.35 -4.00
C PRO A 119 19.14 10.81 -2.62
N LEU A 120 18.20 11.22 -1.76
CA LEU A 120 18.44 11.78 -0.42
C LEU A 120 18.06 10.82 0.72
N ASN A 121 17.87 9.52 0.44
CA ASN A 121 17.30 8.49 1.33
C ASN A 121 15.77 8.43 1.36
N LEU A 122 15.23 7.31 1.85
CA LEU A 122 13.79 7.13 2.05
C LEU A 122 13.25 8.11 3.10
N PRO A 123 12.01 8.59 2.94
CA PRO A 123 11.38 9.48 3.88
C PRO A 123 11.02 8.73 5.19
N PRO A 124 11.05 9.40 6.34
CA PRO A 124 10.86 8.77 7.66
C PRO A 124 9.51 8.06 7.80
N GLN A 125 8.51 8.48 7.02
CA GLN A 125 7.18 7.87 6.95
C GLN A 125 7.21 6.40 6.49
N ILE A 126 8.23 5.97 5.74
CA ILE A 126 8.31 4.61 5.18
C ILE A 126 9.62 3.89 5.47
N SER A 127 10.54 4.50 6.22
CA SER A 127 11.89 3.98 6.46
C SER A 127 12.07 3.30 7.81
N GLY A 128 10.98 2.98 8.51
CA GLY A 128 11.03 2.28 9.80
C GLY A 128 11.67 0.89 9.70
N PRO A 129 12.29 0.36 10.77
CA PRO A 129 12.83 -1.00 10.79
C PRO A 129 11.75 -2.04 10.45
N GLY A 130 12.03 -2.92 9.48
CA GLY A 130 11.07 -3.96 9.04
C GLY A 130 9.81 -3.41 8.35
N MET A 131 9.77 -2.11 8.05
CA MET A 131 8.58 -1.48 7.48
C MET A 131 8.45 -1.81 5.99
N TYR A 132 9.53 -1.68 5.24
CA TYR A 132 9.55 -1.74 3.77
C TYR A 132 10.22 -3.01 3.22
N VAL A 133 9.90 -3.29 1.96
CA VAL A 133 10.56 -4.28 1.10
C VAL A 133 11.21 -3.57 -0.08
N ASP A 134 12.39 -4.03 -0.50
CA ASP A 134 13.20 -3.32 -1.50
C ASP A 134 13.16 -4.00 -2.87
N PHE A 135 12.57 -3.31 -3.84
CA PHE A 135 12.53 -3.71 -5.24
C PHE A 135 13.26 -2.69 -6.13
N SER A 136 14.12 -1.84 -5.57
CA SER A 136 14.76 -0.75 -6.30
C SER A 136 15.77 -1.20 -7.35
N THR A 137 16.19 -2.46 -7.27
CA THR A 137 17.03 -3.13 -8.28
C THR A 137 16.20 -3.77 -9.41
N TYR A 138 14.87 -3.73 -9.34
CA TYR A 138 14.01 -4.31 -10.36
C TYR A 138 14.03 -3.45 -11.62
N THR A 139 14.27 -4.10 -12.76
CA THR A 139 14.31 -3.48 -14.08
C THR A 139 13.45 -4.27 -15.05
N LEU A 140 13.14 -3.70 -16.22
CA LEU A 140 12.47 -4.44 -17.30
C LEU A 140 13.26 -5.68 -17.77
N ALA A 141 14.56 -5.77 -17.48
CA ALA A 141 15.40 -6.91 -17.80
C ALA A 141 15.42 -8.00 -16.70
N SER A 142 14.85 -7.72 -15.53
CA SER A 142 14.88 -8.62 -14.36
C SER A 142 13.99 -9.87 -14.51
N GLY A 143 13.26 -10.01 -15.62
CA GLY A 143 12.34 -11.12 -15.85
C GLY A 143 11.10 -11.08 -14.95
N ASP A 144 10.36 -12.18 -14.90
CA ASP A 144 9.14 -12.29 -14.10
C ASP A 144 9.45 -12.37 -12.60
N LEU A 145 8.80 -11.51 -11.79
CA LEU A 145 8.99 -11.47 -10.33
C LEU A 145 8.76 -12.82 -9.64
N LYS A 146 7.75 -13.57 -10.08
CA LYS A 146 7.37 -14.88 -9.51
C LYS A 146 8.46 -15.96 -9.60
N ASN A 147 9.41 -15.82 -10.52
CA ASN A 147 10.48 -16.80 -10.75
C ASN A 147 11.86 -16.22 -10.42
N ASN A 148 11.92 -14.98 -9.94
CA ASN A 148 13.19 -14.31 -9.68
C ASN A 148 13.65 -14.59 -8.23
N PRO A 149 14.72 -15.38 -8.03
CA PRO A 149 15.17 -15.78 -6.69
C PRO A 149 15.60 -14.60 -5.82
N ASP A 150 15.96 -13.46 -6.41
CA ASP A 150 16.35 -12.26 -5.66
C ASP A 150 15.14 -11.59 -4.99
N TYR A 151 13.95 -11.72 -5.59
CA TYR A 151 12.72 -11.07 -5.10
C TYR A 151 11.78 -12.01 -4.35
N LEU A 152 11.93 -13.34 -4.47
CA LEU A 152 11.12 -14.30 -3.72
C LEU A 152 11.11 -14.05 -2.20
N PRO A 153 12.24 -13.73 -1.54
CA PRO A 153 12.24 -13.42 -0.10
C PRO A 153 11.49 -12.13 0.27
N GLU A 154 11.48 -11.13 -0.62
CA GLU A 154 10.71 -9.89 -0.42
C GLU A 154 9.21 -10.17 -0.61
N ILE A 155 8.83 -10.95 -1.63
CA ILE A 155 7.45 -11.36 -1.89
C ILE A 155 6.91 -12.18 -0.71
N ALA A 156 7.66 -13.17 -0.23
CA ALA A 156 7.27 -13.98 0.92
C ALA A 156 7.01 -13.12 2.17
N ARG A 157 7.87 -12.12 2.44
CA ARG A 157 7.65 -11.18 3.54
C ARG A 157 6.37 -10.38 3.42
N ILE A 158 5.99 -9.97 2.21
CA ILE A 158 4.71 -9.27 1.98
C ILE A 158 3.55 -10.22 2.26
N VAL A 159 3.59 -11.43 1.69
CA VAL A 159 2.55 -12.45 1.83
C VAL A 159 2.34 -12.84 3.29
N ASP A 160 3.40 -13.19 4.01
CA ASP A 160 3.35 -13.61 5.41
C ASP A 160 2.70 -12.53 6.29
N ARG A 161 3.03 -11.27 6.00
CA ARG A 161 2.47 -10.10 6.70
C ARG A 161 0.98 -9.94 6.43
N ILE A 162 0.55 -10.07 5.17
CA ILE A 162 -0.87 -10.00 4.81
C ILE A 162 -1.65 -11.15 5.44
N ALA A 163 -1.13 -12.38 5.37
CA ALA A 163 -1.78 -13.56 5.92
C ALA A 163 -1.94 -13.47 7.45
N ALA A 164 -0.90 -13.00 8.16
CA ALA A 164 -0.99 -12.78 9.59
C ALA A 164 -2.10 -11.77 9.94
N HIS A 165 -2.09 -10.60 9.28
CA HIS A 165 -3.10 -9.57 9.50
C HIS A 165 -4.52 -10.03 9.14
N TYR A 166 -4.68 -10.84 8.09
CA TYR A 166 -5.96 -11.39 7.69
C TYR A 166 -6.61 -12.19 8.82
N HIS A 167 -5.86 -13.12 9.41
CA HIS A 167 -6.35 -13.94 10.51
C HIS A 167 -6.62 -13.14 11.80
N HIS A 168 -5.89 -12.06 12.06
CA HIS A 168 -6.17 -11.15 13.17
C HIS A 168 -7.44 -10.34 12.91
N LEU A 169 -7.55 -9.71 11.74
CA LEU A 169 -8.67 -8.86 11.38
C LEU A 169 -10.00 -9.61 11.46
N LYS A 170 -10.06 -10.85 10.97
CA LYS A 170 -11.27 -11.69 11.09
C LYS A 170 -11.73 -11.94 12.52
N ARG A 171 -10.78 -12.10 13.44
CA ARG A 171 -11.07 -12.45 14.84
C ARG A 171 -11.33 -11.23 15.71
N CYS A 172 -10.71 -10.11 15.40
CA CYS A 172 -10.64 -8.95 16.28
C CYS A 172 -11.48 -7.76 15.81
N THR A 173 -12.07 -7.81 14.61
CA THR A 173 -12.95 -6.73 14.13
C THR A 173 -14.15 -6.54 15.08
N PRO A 174 -14.38 -5.32 15.61
CA PRO A 174 -15.52 -5.06 16.47
C PRO A 174 -16.88 -5.30 15.78
N PRO A 175 -17.86 -5.90 16.48
CA PRO A 175 -19.23 -5.98 15.98
C PRO A 175 -19.77 -4.59 15.61
N GLY A 176 -20.40 -4.49 14.44
CA GLY A 176 -20.98 -3.22 13.98
C GLY A 176 -19.99 -2.21 13.40
N HIS A 177 -18.69 -2.51 13.30
CA HIS A 177 -17.75 -1.66 12.54
C HIS A 177 -18.17 -1.57 11.07
N ASP A 178 -18.29 -0.33 10.58
CA ASP A 178 -18.86 0.04 9.29
C ASP A 178 -17.90 0.95 8.51
N CYS A 179 -17.26 0.35 7.50
CA CYS A 179 -16.35 1.06 6.61
C CYS A 179 -17.02 2.15 5.76
N GLY A 180 -18.35 2.14 5.63
CA GLY A 180 -19.10 3.21 4.95
C GLY A 180 -19.06 4.55 5.68
N ARG A 181 -18.61 4.57 6.94
CA ARG A 181 -18.44 5.80 7.74
C ARG A 181 -17.03 6.37 7.70
N PHE A 182 -16.07 5.62 7.16
CA PHE A 182 -14.71 6.12 7.01
C PHE A 182 -14.67 7.16 5.90
N VAL A 183 -14.00 8.29 6.16
CA VAL A 183 -13.89 9.41 5.22
C VAL A 183 -12.42 9.74 5.01
N MET A 184 -12.05 10.02 3.77
CA MET A 184 -10.69 10.44 3.43
C MET A 184 -10.31 11.71 4.22
N PRO A 185 -9.13 11.74 4.87
CA PRO A 185 -8.68 12.89 5.62
C PRO A 185 -8.32 14.07 4.71
N ASP A 186 -8.03 15.22 5.30
CA ASP A 186 -7.44 16.35 4.57
C ASP A 186 -6.07 15.98 3.98
N ILE A 187 -5.68 16.70 2.93
CA ILE A 187 -4.37 16.51 2.29
C ILE A 187 -3.28 16.97 3.27
N PRO A 188 -2.37 16.08 3.70
CA PRO A 188 -1.28 16.47 4.59
C PRO A 188 -0.19 17.26 3.84
N PRO A 189 0.68 17.98 4.58
CA PRO A 189 1.82 18.66 3.99
C PRO A 189 2.76 17.68 3.26
N GLU A 190 3.62 18.23 2.42
CA GLU A 190 4.68 17.47 1.76
C GLU A 190 5.60 16.80 2.78
N TRP A 191 6.05 15.58 2.49
CA TRP A 191 6.90 14.82 3.43
C TRP A 191 8.29 15.43 3.59
N ARG A 192 8.77 16.13 2.57
CA ARG A 192 10.04 16.86 2.59
C ARG A 192 9.76 18.34 2.54
N ALA A 193 10.47 19.10 3.39
CA ALA A 193 10.52 20.54 3.24
C ALA A 193 11.21 20.86 1.92
N ILE A 194 10.57 21.67 1.06
CA ILE A 194 11.24 22.26 -0.10
C ILE A 194 12.32 23.20 0.44
N PRO A 195 13.62 22.97 0.15
CA PRO A 195 14.65 23.93 0.55
C PRO A 195 14.29 25.30 -0.04
N PRO A 196 14.41 26.40 0.71
CA PRO A 196 14.19 27.73 0.16
C PRO A 196 15.09 27.91 -1.08
N PRO A 197 14.61 28.56 -2.16
CA PRO A 197 15.39 28.72 -3.37
C PRO A 197 16.73 29.35 -3.03
N HIS A 198 17.81 28.62 -3.31
CA HIS A 198 19.17 29.08 -3.10
C HIS A 198 19.46 30.11 -4.20
N PHE A 199 19.28 31.40 -3.90
CA PHE A 199 19.80 32.46 -4.75
C PHE A 199 21.33 32.48 -4.57
N PRO A 200 22.14 32.24 -5.61
CA PRO A 200 23.58 32.47 -5.51
C PRO A 200 23.81 33.94 -5.20
N ARG A 201 24.61 34.21 -4.15
CA ARG A 201 25.16 35.54 -3.88
C ARG A 201 26.32 35.82 -4.81
#